data_AF-A7SZK5-F1
#
_entry.id   AF-A7SZK5-F1
#
_cell.length_a   1.000
_cell.length_b   1.000
_cell.length_c   1.000
_cell.angle_alpha   90.00
_cell.angle_beta   90.00
_cell.angle_gamma   90.00
#
_symmetry.space_group_name_H-M   'P 1'
#
loop_
_entity.id
_entity.type
_entity.pdbx_description
1 polymer ?
#
loop_
_entity_poly.entity_id
_entity_poly.type
_entity_poly.pdbx_seq_one_letter_code
_entity_poly.pdbx_strand_id
1 'polypeptide(L)'
;MIFDLVRDSRSSHLLKDLPFIGVSDRCMIGVTDEPVTYILEQLADAHLLRNYRFQYNPPFGTNGEDGLELKENPTGCCRTEPHHRRLMYDMFAFLASEYRTPPQLDDNYDELEAAEQAWGNMTTIKRPTTLDLPMAMRYRHLKQNNYNKGTIAVFRSGIHGRGLYCTRHIAAGEMVIEYSGMLIRSTLTDKREAYYESKGIGCYMFRIDGTYVVDATTSGNAARFINHSCEPNCYSRVVTIDGNKKILIFASKSISRGEELTYDYKFPLEDEKLPCHCKSKRCRKYLN
;
A
#
# COMPACT_ATOMS: atom_id res chain seq x y z
N MET A 1 -2.57 50.48 1.98
CA MET A 1 -4.03 50.40 2.20
C MET A 1 -4.38 49.89 3.61
N ILE A 2 -4.05 48.66 4.02
CA ILE A 2 -4.40 48.17 5.38
C ILE A 2 -3.53 48.83 6.47
N PHE A 3 -2.22 48.98 6.24
CA PHE A 3 -1.30 49.64 7.19
C PHE A 3 -1.71 51.06 7.55
N ASP A 4 -2.18 51.81 6.55
CA ASP A 4 -2.57 53.21 6.69
C ASP A 4 -3.86 53.30 7.54
N LEU A 5 -4.86 52.48 7.23
CA LEU A 5 -6.13 52.43 7.98
C LEU A 5 -5.95 52.00 9.45
N VAL A 6 -5.08 51.03 9.72
CA VAL A 6 -4.79 50.60 11.10
C VAL A 6 -4.04 51.69 11.86
N ARG A 7 -3.12 52.41 11.21
CA ARG A 7 -2.39 53.53 11.81
C ARG A 7 -3.33 54.70 12.11
N ASP A 8 -4.22 55.03 11.18
CA ASP A 8 -5.21 56.09 11.35
C ASP A 8 -6.18 55.79 12.48
N SER A 9 -6.67 54.55 12.57
CA SER A 9 -7.56 54.11 13.66
C SER A 9 -6.86 54.12 15.03
N ARG A 10 -5.59 53.72 15.10
CA ARG A 10 -4.82 53.77 16.35
C ARG A 10 -4.54 55.20 16.78
N SER A 11 -4.23 56.08 15.82
CA SER A 11 -4.05 57.50 16.04
C SER A 11 -5.33 58.16 16.57
N SER A 12 -6.50 57.82 16.00
CA SER A 12 -7.79 58.33 16.48
C SER A 12 -8.15 57.87 17.89
N HIS A 13 -7.58 56.75 18.36
CA HIS A 13 -7.78 56.22 19.70
C HIS A 13 -6.61 56.49 20.66
N LEU A 14 -5.69 57.41 20.33
CA LEU A 14 -4.54 57.79 21.16
C LEU A 14 -3.65 56.59 21.56
N LEU A 15 -3.62 55.55 20.73
CA LEU A 15 -2.78 54.38 20.94
C LEU A 15 -1.41 54.59 20.30
N LYS A 16 -0.36 54.04 20.93
CA LYS A 16 1.00 54.09 20.38
C LYS A 16 1.05 53.43 19.00
N ASP A 17 1.79 54.04 18.07
CA ASP A 17 2.04 53.45 16.76
C ASP A 17 2.79 52.13 16.88
N LEU A 18 2.38 51.17 16.04
CA LEU A 18 3.04 49.87 15.94
C LEU A 18 4.06 49.91 14.79
N PRO A 19 5.32 49.51 15.03
CA PRO A 19 6.26 49.32 13.95
C PRO A 19 5.86 48.08 13.14
N PHE A 20 5.37 48.29 11.92
CA PHE A 20 5.08 47.21 10.96
C PHE A 20 6.34 46.71 10.23
N ILE A 21 7.52 46.93 10.82
CA ILE A 21 8.80 46.55 10.22
C ILE A 21 8.87 45.02 10.16
N GLY A 22 8.94 44.47 8.94
CA GLY A 22 8.97 43.03 8.69
C GLY A 22 7.59 42.35 8.61
N VAL A 23 6.50 43.08 8.81
CA VAL A 23 5.13 42.55 8.68
C VAL A 23 4.67 42.73 7.23
N SER A 24 4.66 41.64 6.47
CA SER A 24 4.06 41.64 5.13
C SER A 24 2.54 41.45 5.21
N ASP A 25 1.80 41.93 4.21
CA ASP A 25 0.33 41.74 4.11
C ASP A 25 -0.07 40.27 4.25
N ARG A 26 0.77 39.35 3.74
CA ARG A 26 0.58 37.90 3.83
C ARG A 26 0.67 37.38 5.26
N CYS A 27 1.57 37.94 6.06
CA CYS A 27 1.79 37.55 7.46
C CYS A 27 0.61 37.99 8.34
N MET A 28 0.01 39.16 8.07
CA MET A 28 -1.16 39.66 8.83
C MET A 28 -2.42 38.84 8.61
N ILE A 29 -2.61 38.27 7.41
CA ILE A 29 -3.79 37.45 7.08
C ILE A 29 -3.56 35.98 7.48
N GLY A 30 -2.37 35.63 7.99
CA GLY A 30 -2.03 34.26 8.39
C GLY A 30 -1.78 33.31 7.21
N VAL A 31 -1.66 33.83 5.99
CA VAL A 31 -1.42 33.04 4.75
C VAL A 31 0.06 32.59 4.66
N THR A 32 0.84 32.85 5.70
CA THR A 32 2.18 32.29 5.89
C THR A 32 2.15 30.91 6.52
N ASP A 33 1.07 30.56 7.23
CA ASP A 33 0.96 29.28 7.91
C ASP A 33 0.56 28.18 6.92
N GLU A 34 1.29 27.07 6.94
CA GLU A 34 1.05 25.91 6.09
C GLU A 34 -0.40 25.38 6.19
N PRO A 35 -1.00 25.23 7.40
CA PRO A 35 -2.38 24.76 7.51
C PRO A 35 -3.40 25.73 6.93
N VAL A 36 -3.16 27.04 7.04
CA VAL A 36 -4.05 28.07 6.49
C VAL A 36 -3.99 28.03 4.97
N THR A 37 -2.78 27.92 4.42
CA THR A 37 -2.55 27.76 2.98
C THR A 37 -3.23 26.50 2.45
N TYR A 38 -3.08 25.37 3.16
CA TYR A 38 -3.74 24.10 2.85
C TYR A 38 -5.27 24.24 2.75
N ILE A 39 -5.90 24.96 3.66
CA ILE A 39 -7.36 25.18 3.67
C ILE A 39 -7.78 26.14 2.56
N LEU A 40 -7.04 27.23 2.34
CA LEU A 40 -7.36 28.22 1.31
C LEU A 40 -7.32 27.63 -0.10
N GLU A 41 -6.38 26.70 -0.35
CA GLU A 41 -6.29 26.00 -1.63
C GLU A 41 -7.47 25.04 -1.90
N GLN A 42 -8.25 24.67 -0.88
CA GLN A 42 -9.45 23.83 -1.01
C GLN A 42 -10.74 24.62 -1.22
N LEU A 43 -10.68 25.96 -1.21
CA LEU A 43 -11.86 26.77 -1.46
C LEU A 43 -12.36 26.57 -2.90
N ALA A 44 -13.67 26.61 -3.07
CA ALA A 44 -14.29 26.69 -4.38
C ALA A 44 -13.67 27.86 -5.17
N ASP A 45 -13.43 27.65 -6.45
CA ASP A 45 -12.82 28.64 -7.34
C ASP A 45 -11.38 29.05 -7.04
N ALA A 46 -10.71 28.44 -6.05
CA ALA A 46 -9.29 28.69 -5.80
C ALA A 46 -8.45 28.46 -7.07
N HIS A 47 -8.83 27.47 -7.88
CA HIS A 47 -8.22 27.13 -9.17
C HIS A 47 -8.21 28.28 -10.20
N LEU A 48 -9.06 29.31 -10.04
CA LEU A 48 -9.10 30.49 -10.92
C LEU A 48 -7.94 31.47 -10.65
N LEU A 49 -7.16 31.27 -9.59
CA LEU A 49 -6.01 32.11 -9.24
C LEU A 49 -4.89 31.96 -10.28
N ARG A 50 -4.71 32.96 -11.14
CA ARG A 50 -3.74 32.93 -12.25
C ARG A 50 -2.28 33.12 -11.83
N ASN A 51 -2.04 33.79 -10.71
CA ASN A 51 -0.70 34.19 -10.26
C ASN A 51 -0.28 33.50 -8.96
N TYR A 52 -0.97 32.43 -8.58
CA TYR A 52 -0.71 31.66 -7.39
C TYR A 52 -0.23 30.27 -7.77
N ARG A 53 0.90 29.85 -7.21
CA ARG A 53 1.41 28.49 -7.36
C ARG A 53 0.96 27.69 -6.14
N PHE A 54 0.08 26.73 -6.38
CA PHE A 54 -0.41 25.82 -5.36
C PHE A 54 0.71 24.93 -4.80
N GLN A 55 0.67 24.70 -3.50
CA GLN A 55 1.65 23.95 -2.73
C GLN A 55 1.11 22.60 -2.27
N TYR A 56 -0.17 22.52 -1.90
CA TYR A 56 -0.76 21.34 -1.30
C TYR A 56 -1.88 20.71 -2.14
N ASN A 57 -2.74 21.53 -2.74
CA ASN A 57 -3.89 21.11 -3.54
C ASN A 57 -3.82 21.74 -4.93
N PRO A 58 -2.84 21.36 -5.78
CA PRO A 58 -2.75 21.91 -7.12
C PRO A 58 -4.04 21.66 -7.89
N PRO A 59 -4.59 22.67 -8.59
CA PRO A 59 -5.72 22.48 -9.47
C PRO A 59 -5.29 21.43 -10.51
N PHE A 60 -6.11 20.40 -10.65
CA PHE A 60 -5.77 19.20 -11.41
C PHE A 60 -5.32 19.56 -12.84
N GLY A 61 -4.10 19.12 -13.20
CA GLY A 61 -3.61 19.02 -14.58
C GLY A 61 -2.85 20.23 -15.14
N THR A 62 -1.56 20.03 -15.44
CA THR A 62 -0.70 20.95 -16.21
C THR A 62 -1.10 21.16 -17.68
N ASN A 63 -2.15 20.48 -18.17
CA ASN A 63 -2.50 20.44 -19.60
C ASN A 63 -3.99 20.68 -19.92
N GLY A 64 -4.82 21.14 -18.98
CA GLY A 64 -6.21 21.50 -19.30
C GLY A 64 -7.09 20.35 -19.84
N GLU A 65 -6.79 19.11 -19.49
CA GLU A 65 -7.73 18.00 -19.70
C GLU A 65 -8.62 17.86 -18.47
N ASP A 66 -9.93 17.96 -18.71
CA ASP A 66 -11.03 17.73 -17.79
C ASP A 66 -10.79 16.47 -16.94
N GLY A 67 -10.50 16.66 -15.65
CA GLY A 67 -10.04 15.59 -14.78
C GLY A 67 -10.77 15.57 -13.45
N LEU A 68 -12.06 15.20 -13.49
CA LEU A 68 -13.02 15.07 -12.38
C LEU A 68 -13.70 16.39 -12.00
N GLU A 69 -14.85 16.63 -12.64
CA GLU A 69 -15.93 17.45 -12.09
C GLU A 69 -16.07 17.11 -10.60
N LEU A 70 -15.83 18.09 -9.71
CA LEU A 70 -16.02 17.92 -8.28
C LEU A 70 -17.47 17.51 -8.07
N LYS A 71 -17.68 16.21 -7.83
CA LYS A 71 -19.03 15.67 -7.71
C LYS A 71 -19.61 16.17 -6.40
N GLU A 72 -20.42 17.21 -6.47
CA GLU A 72 -21.13 17.73 -5.31
C GLU A 72 -21.95 16.59 -4.69
N ASN A 73 -21.85 16.49 -3.37
CA ASN A 73 -22.66 15.58 -2.59
C ASN A 73 -24.14 15.92 -2.83
N PRO A 74 -25.00 14.96 -3.24
CA PRO A 74 -26.42 15.23 -3.48
C PRO A 74 -27.16 15.93 -2.32
N THR A 75 -26.66 15.79 -1.09
CA THR A 75 -27.25 16.42 0.11
C THR A 75 -26.57 17.71 0.55
N GLY A 76 -25.51 18.18 -0.13
CA GLY A 76 -24.75 19.37 0.25
C GLY A 76 -23.90 19.21 1.52
N CYS A 77 -24.01 18.09 2.25
CA CYS A 77 -23.21 17.79 3.44
C CYS A 77 -22.95 16.29 3.58
N CYS A 78 -21.67 15.89 3.54
CA CYS A 78 -21.25 14.48 3.66
C CYS A 78 -21.69 13.82 4.97
N ARG A 79 -21.95 14.60 6.03
CA ARG A 79 -22.44 14.10 7.33
C ARG A 79 -23.92 13.70 7.31
N THR A 80 -24.66 14.15 6.29
CA THR A 80 -26.10 13.88 6.13
C THR A 80 -26.37 12.78 5.09
N GLU A 81 -25.34 12.32 4.39
CA GLU A 81 -25.48 11.26 3.40
C GLU A 81 -25.66 9.89 4.07
N PRO A 82 -26.57 9.05 3.57
CA PRO A 82 -26.63 7.65 3.98
C PRO A 82 -25.32 6.95 3.61
N HIS A 83 -24.64 6.37 4.60
CA HIS A 83 -23.43 5.58 4.33
C HIS A 83 -23.79 4.27 3.63
N HIS A 84 -23.66 4.23 2.31
CA HIS A 84 -23.86 3.02 1.52
C HIS A 84 -22.58 2.18 1.50
N ARG A 85 -22.50 1.18 2.40
CA ARG A 85 -21.41 0.20 2.36
C ARG A 85 -21.63 -0.76 1.17
N ARG A 86 -20.80 -0.67 0.13
CA ARG A 86 -20.92 -1.49 -1.10
C ARG A 86 -20.81 -3.01 -0.86
N LEU A 87 -20.07 -3.44 0.16
CA LEU A 87 -19.92 -4.84 0.55
C LEU A 87 -20.11 -4.98 2.06
N MET A 88 -21.14 -5.71 2.50
CA MET A 88 -21.40 -5.95 3.92
C MET A 88 -20.23 -6.65 4.63
N TYR A 89 -19.43 -7.45 3.91
CA TYR A 89 -18.42 -8.36 4.47
C TYR A 89 -16.99 -8.10 3.96
N ASP A 90 -16.56 -6.85 3.84
CA ASP A 90 -15.12 -6.53 3.69
C ASP A 90 -14.57 -5.88 4.96
N MET A 91 -13.94 -6.69 5.83
CA MET A 91 -13.28 -6.23 7.05
C MET A 91 -12.00 -5.43 6.76
N PHE A 92 -11.47 -5.52 5.53
CA PHE A 92 -10.19 -4.95 5.13
C PHE A 92 -10.36 -3.89 4.04
N ALA A 93 -11.57 -3.38 3.84
CA ALA A 93 -11.87 -2.35 2.84
C ALA A 93 -10.97 -1.12 3.01
N PHE A 94 -10.63 -0.77 4.26
CA PHE A 94 -9.74 0.35 4.57
C PHE A 94 -8.33 0.19 3.96
N LEU A 95 -7.81 -1.04 3.79
CA LEU A 95 -6.50 -1.29 3.18
C LEU A 95 -6.50 -1.06 1.67
N ALA A 96 -7.67 -1.10 1.03
CA ALA A 96 -7.85 -0.84 -0.39
C ALA A 96 -8.22 0.63 -0.68
N SER A 97 -8.28 1.48 0.34
CA SER A 97 -8.64 2.90 0.20
C SER A 97 -7.65 3.63 -0.71
N GLU A 98 -8.18 4.44 -1.63
CA GLU A 98 -7.38 5.29 -2.53
C GLU A 98 -6.64 6.39 -1.77
N TYR A 99 -7.20 6.83 -0.64
CA TYR A 99 -6.58 7.84 0.23
C TYR A 99 -5.42 7.33 1.07
N ARG A 100 -5.13 6.01 1.03
CA ARG A 100 -3.99 5.45 1.74
C ARG A 100 -2.74 5.62 0.87
N THR A 101 -1.92 6.59 1.22
CA THR A 101 -0.66 6.82 0.52
C THR A 101 0.22 5.57 0.59
N PRO A 102 0.82 5.14 -0.53
CA PRO A 102 1.88 4.13 -0.51
C PRO A 102 3.01 4.57 0.44
N PRO A 103 3.86 3.65 0.91
CA PRO A 103 4.91 4.03 1.85
C PRO A 103 5.79 5.07 1.16
N GLN A 104 5.97 6.24 1.79
CA GLN A 104 6.90 7.25 1.28
C GLN A 104 8.27 6.59 1.17
N LEU A 105 8.77 6.53 -0.05
CA LEU A 105 10.10 6.05 -0.36
C LEU A 105 11.02 7.24 -0.09
N ASP A 106 11.79 7.18 0.99
CA ASP A 106 12.87 8.14 1.19
C ASP A 106 14.01 7.72 0.26
N ASP A 107 14.33 8.56 -0.71
CA ASP A 107 15.36 8.29 -1.73
C ASP A 107 16.73 8.05 -1.08
N ASN A 108 16.98 8.58 0.12
CA ASN A 108 18.23 8.39 0.86
C ASN A 108 18.30 7.06 1.63
N TYR A 109 17.23 6.26 1.67
CA TYR A 109 17.22 5.06 2.50
C TYR A 109 18.14 3.96 1.95
N ASP A 110 18.22 3.81 0.63
CA ASP A 110 19.13 2.85 0.00
C ASP A 110 20.60 3.30 0.14
N GLU A 111 20.87 4.62 0.13
CA GLU A 111 22.19 5.18 0.45
C GLU A 111 22.55 5.02 1.93
N LEU A 112 21.59 5.20 2.84
CA LEU A 112 21.78 4.97 4.28
C LEU A 112 21.99 3.49 4.59
N GLU A 113 21.22 2.59 3.97
CA GLU A 113 21.40 1.13 4.11
C GLU A 113 22.74 0.69 3.50
N ALA A 114 23.13 1.24 2.35
CA ALA A 114 24.45 0.99 1.75
C ALA A 114 25.60 1.59 2.59
N ALA A 115 25.41 2.75 3.21
CA ALA A 115 26.39 3.39 4.09
C ALA A 115 26.53 2.64 5.43
N GLU A 116 25.43 2.15 6.03
CA GLU A 116 25.48 1.24 7.18
C GLU A 116 26.19 -0.07 6.83
N GLN A 117 25.96 -0.61 5.64
CA GLN A 117 26.68 -1.79 5.12
C GLN A 117 28.16 -1.50 4.84
N ALA A 118 28.52 -0.27 4.47
CA ALA A 118 29.89 0.13 4.16
C ALA A 118 30.73 0.49 5.40
N TRP A 119 30.12 1.07 6.44
CA TRP A 119 30.81 1.40 7.71
C TRP A 119 31.03 0.14 8.57
N GLY A 120 30.17 -0.87 8.45
CA GLY A 120 30.36 -2.17 9.06
C GLY A 120 31.43 -3.01 8.36
N ASN A 121 32.69 -2.92 8.81
CA ASN A 121 33.82 -3.72 8.33
C ASN A 121 33.46 -5.18 7.93
N MET A 122 33.66 -5.51 6.65
CA MET A 122 34.12 -6.80 6.10
C MET A 122 33.60 -8.11 6.75
N THR A 123 32.32 -8.18 7.08
CA THR A 123 31.61 -9.46 7.04
C THR A 123 30.34 -9.24 6.27
N THR A 124 30.19 -9.97 5.17
CA THR A 124 28.94 -10.03 4.46
C THR A 124 27.89 -10.58 5.41
N ILE A 125 27.16 -9.73 6.15
CA ILE A 125 25.90 -10.13 6.79
C ILE A 125 24.87 -10.23 5.66
N LYS A 126 25.06 -11.21 4.78
CA LYS A 126 23.96 -11.79 4.00
C LYS A 126 22.93 -12.15 5.05
N ARG A 127 21.76 -11.48 4.99
CA ARG A 127 20.66 -11.70 5.94
C ARG A 127 20.44 -13.21 6.08
N PRO A 128 20.20 -13.78 7.27
CA PRO A 128 20.14 -15.25 7.43
C PRO A 128 19.12 -15.96 6.52
N THR A 129 18.12 -15.24 6.03
CA THR A 129 17.14 -15.66 5.02
C THR A 129 17.71 -15.82 3.60
N THR A 130 18.83 -15.17 3.29
CA THR A 130 19.57 -15.19 2.01
C THR A 130 20.77 -16.16 1.99
N LEU A 131 21.22 -16.64 3.16
CA LEU A 131 22.38 -17.53 3.25
C LEU A 131 22.08 -18.94 2.70
N ASP A 132 23.12 -19.67 2.30
CA ASP A 132 23.09 -21.13 2.00
C ASP A 132 22.92 -21.98 3.29
N LEU A 133 22.13 -21.49 4.25
CA LEU A 133 21.79 -22.21 5.45
C LEU A 133 20.71 -23.26 5.15
N PRO A 134 20.73 -24.42 5.86
CA PRO A 134 19.62 -25.35 5.87
C PRO A 134 18.27 -24.68 6.10
N MET A 135 17.25 -25.13 5.37
CA MET A 135 15.95 -24.48 5.29
C MET A 135 15.28 -24.25 6.65
N ALA A 136 15.43 -25.20 7.58
CA ALA A 136 14.90 -25.08 8.94
C ALA A 136 15.53 -23.92 9.73
N MET A 137 16.82 -23.64 9.56
CA MET A 137 17.47 -22.49 10.19
C MET A 137 16.97 -21.18 9.59
N ARG A 138 16.90 -21.09 8.26
CA ARG A 138 16.34 -19.89 7.58
C ARG A 138 14.93 -19.56 8.03
N TYR A 139 14.09 -20.58 8.19
CA TYR A 139 12.73 -20.43 8.69
C TYR A 139 12.68 -20.00 10.17
N ARG A 140 13.54 -20.54 11.03
CA ARG A 140 13.63 -20.08 12.43
C ARG A 140 14.00 -18.60 12.51
N HIS A 141 14.92 -18.14 11.67
CA HIS A 141 15.24 -16.70 11.56
C HIS A 141 14.08 -15.88 11.02
N LEU A 142 13.37 -16.36 10.00
CA LEU A 142 12.14 -15.70 9.51
C LEU A 142 11.13 -15.52 10.64
N LYS A 143 10.91 -16.57 11.45
CA LYS A 143 10.00 -16.54 12.59
C LYS A 143 10.47 -15.61 13.70
N GLN A 144 11.77 -15.60 14.02
CA GLN A 144 12.38 -14.67 15.00
C GLN A 144 12.22 -13.21 14.55
N ASN A 145 12.36 -12.93 13.26
CA ASN A 145 12.13 -11.63 12.65
C ASN A 145 10.63 -11.34 12.42
N ASN A 146 9.75 -12.05 13.14
CA ASN A 146 8.30 -11.90 13.11
C ASN A 146 7.70 -11.94 11.69
N TYR A 147 8.15 -12.91 10.89
CA TYR A 147 7.76 -13.07 9.48
C TYR A 147 7.94 -11.80 8.66
N ASN A 148 9.05 -11.09 8.90
CA ASN A 148 9.42 -9.94 8.08
C ASN A 148 8.38 -8.81 8.14
N LYS A 149 7.61 -8.69 9.23
CA LYS A 149 6.50 -7.72 9.39
C LYS A 149 6.88 -6.26 9.14
N GLY A 150 8.13 -5.88 9.38
CA GLY A 150 8.63 -4.52 9.08
C GLY A 150 9.10 -4.29 7.64
N THR A 151 9.16 -5.36 6.84
CA THR A 151 9.78 -5.38 5.49
C THR A 151 8.76 -5.52 4.37
N ILE A 152 7.50 -5.79 4.73
CA ILE A 152 6.38 -5.93 3.83
C ILE A 152 5.20 -5.14 4.40
N ALA A 153 4.38 -4.59 3.52
CA ALA A 153 3.18 -3.88 3.91
C ALA A 153 2.10 -4.03 2.83
N VAL A 154 0.85 -4.05 3.28
CA VAL A 154 -0.30 -4.22 2.39
C VAL A 154 -0.78 -2.84 1.96
N PHE A 155 -0.96 -2.62 0.66
CA PHE A 155 -1.54 -1.38 0.11
C PHE A 155 -2.56 -1.70 -0.97
N ARG A 156 -3.22 -0.68 -1.52
CA ARG A 156 -4.06 -0.83 -2.70
C ARG A 156 -3.20 -1.31 -3.87
N SER A 157 -3.63 -2.39 -4.53
CA SER A 157 -2.91 -2.97 -5.67
C SER A 157 -3.31 -2.31 -6.99
N GLY A 158 -2.34 -2.21 -7.91
CA GLY A 158 -2.61 -1.88 -9.31
C GLY A 158 -3.19 -3.05 -10.12
N ILE A 159 -3.07 -4.29 -9.62
CA ILE A 159 -3.59 -5.51 -10.24
C ILE A 159 -5.02 -5.77 -9.77
N HIS A 160 -5.20 -5.98 -8.46
CA HIS A 160 -6.50 -6.34 -7.91
C HIS A 160 -6.60 -6.00 -6.43
N GLY A 161 -7.54 -5.12 -6.07
CA GLY A 161 -7.91 -4.80 -4.68
C GLY A 161 -6.72 -4.37 -3.82
N ARG A 162 -6.11 -5.33 -3.13
CA ARG A 162 -4.99 -5.15 -2.20
C ARG A 162 -3.80 -5.97 -2.66
N GLY A 163 -2.61 -5.41 -2.51
CA GLY A 163 -1.34 -6.01 -2.89
C GLY A 163 -0.38 -6.00 -1.71
N LEU A 164 0.55 -6.94 -1.69
CA LEU A 164 1.65 -6.96 -0.74
C LEU A 164 2.87 -6.30 -1.36
N TYR A 165 3.35 -5.22 -0.76
CA TYR A 165 4.49 -4.44 -1.23
C TYR A 165 5.68 -4.64 -0.29
N CYS A 166 6.89 -4.61 -0.85
CA CYS A 166 8.11 -4.58 -0.04
C CYS A 166 8.41 -3.14 0.43
N THR A 167 8.82 -3.00 1.69
CA THR A 167 9.27 -1.71 2.28
C THR A 167 10.79 -1.60 2.34
N ARG A 168 11.51 -2.61 1.84
CA ARG A 168 12.97 -2.61 1.66
C ARG A 168 13.35 -3.37 0.39
N HIS A 169 14.61 -3.26 -0.01
CA HIS A 169 15.19 -4.11 -1.03
C HIS A 169 15.27 -5.59 -0.56
N ILE A 170 14.81 -6.51 -1.41
CA ILE A 170 14.82 -7.96 -1.20
C ILE A 170 15.71 -8.60 -2.26
N ALA A 171 16.69 -9.39 -1.82
CA ALA A 171 17.62 -10.05 -2.74
C ALA A 171 16.98 -11.28 -3.39
N ALA A 172 17.45 -11.63 -4.60
CA ALA A 172 17.04 -12.87 -5.26
C ALA A 172 17.34 -14.10 -4.37
N GLY A 173 16.40 -15.05 -4.29
CA GLY A 173 16.51 -16.25 -3.48
C GLY A 173 16.19 -16.07 -1.99
N GLU A 174 15.91 -14.84 -1.54
CA GLU A 174 15.56 -14.56 -0.15
C GLU A 174 14.19 -15.14 0.23
N MET A 175 14.09 -15.70 1.44
CA MET A 175 12.81 -16.09 2.04
C MET A 175 12.03 -14.85 2.52
N VAL A 176 10.87 -14.60 1.93
CA VAL A 176 10.09 -13.36 2.17
C VAL A 176 9.09 -13.53 3.30
N ILE A 177 8.16 -14.48 3.17
CA ILE A 177 7.09 -14.71 4.15
C ILE A 177 6.60 -16.16 4.06
N GLU A 178 6.07 -16.69 5.16
CA GLU A 178 5.26 -17.92 5.15
C GLU A 178 3.83 -17.58 4.71
N TYR A 179 3.21 -18.44 3.89
CA TYR A 179 1.76 -18.39 3.71
C TYR A 179 1.10 -19.20 4.82
N SER A 180 0.58 -18.50 5.84
CA SER A 180 -0.01 -19.11 7.02
C SER A 180 -1.53 -19.00 7.01
N GLY A 181 -2.20 -20.07 7.44
CA GLY A 181 -3.64 -20.10 7.65
C GLY A 181 -4.08 -21.38 8.34
N MET A 182 -5.39 -21.66 8.30
CA MET A 182 -5.97 -22.88 8.84
C MET A 182 -5.71 -24.07 7.91
N LEU A 183 -5.09 -25.12 8.44
CA LEU A 183 -4.90 -26.37 7.71
C LEU A 183 -6.21 -27.16 7.65
N ILE A 184 -6.70 -27.43 6.44
CA ILE A 184 -7.92 -28.21 6.19
C ILE A 184 -7.64 -29.37 5.25
N ARG A 185 -8.53 -30.37 5.26
CA ARG A 185 -8.52 -31.46 4.27
C ARG A 185 -9.08 -30.97 2.94
N SER A 186 -8.56 -31.50 1.83
CA SER A 186 -9.01 -31.14 0.48
C SER A 186 -10.50 -31.42 0.25
N THR A 187 -11.11 -32.36 0.95
CA THR A 187 -12.55 -32.64 0.81
C THR A 187 -13.46 -31.54 1.38
N LEU A 188 -12.91 -30.58 2.13
CA LEU A 188 -13.65 -29.45 2.68
C LEU A 188 -13.56 -28.19 1.83
N THR A 189 -12.73 -28.16 0.78
CA THR A 189 -12.52 -26.96 -0.03
C THR A 189 -13.81 -26.50 -0.69
N ASP A 190 -14.49 -27.41 -1.38
CA ASP A 190 -15.65 -27.09 -2.22
C ASP A 190 -16.82 -26.58 -1.35
N LYS A 191 -17.00 -27.17 -0.16
CA LYS A 191 -18.00 -26.71 0.81
C LYS A 191 -17.71 -25.31 1.34
N ARG A 192 -16.44 -24.98 1.55
CA ARG A 192 -16.03 -23.67 2.05
C ARG A 192 -16.04 -22.61 0.96
N GLU A 193 -15.63 -22.96 -0.25
CA GLU A 193 -15.71 -22.10 -1.42
C GLU A 193 -17.16 -21.69 -1.69
N ALA A 194 -18.09 -22.64 -1.77
CA ALA A 194 -19.52 -22.36 -1.93
C ALA A 194 -20.07 -21.50 -0.77
N TYR A 195 -19.61 -21.75 0.47
CA TYR A 195 -20.00 -20.92 1.61
C TYR A 195 -19.48 -19.48 1.48
N TYR A 196 -18.21 -19.29 1.11
CA TYR A 196 -17.62 -17.96 0.95
C TYR A 196 -18.25 -17.20 -0.20
N GLU A 197 -18.50 -17.87 -1.33
CA GLU A 197 -19.22 -17.30 -2.47
C GLU A 197 -20.63 -16.87 -2.10
N SER A 198 -21.38 -17.68 -1.35
CA SER A 198 -22.73 -17.32 -0.85
C SER A 198 -22.74 -16.07 0.05
N LYS A 199 -21.59 -15.70 0.61
CA LYS A 199 -21.40 -14.51 1.44
C LYS A 199 -20.70 -13.36 0.71
N GLY A 200 -20.33 -13.55 -0.56
CA GLY A 200 -19.54 -12.59 -1.34
C GLY A 200 -18.14 -12.35 -0.78
N ILE A 201 -17.55 -13.36 -0.12
CA ILE A 201 -16.21 -13.31 0.46
C ILE A 201 -15.24 -13.99 -0.51
N GLY A 202 -14.11 -13.35 -0.79
CA GLY A 202 -13.06 -13.96 -1.63
C GLY A 202 -12.47 -15.22 -0.99
N CYS A 203 -12.13 -16.20 -1.82
CA CYS A 203 -11.52 -17.45 -1.39
C CYS A 203 -9.98 -17.33 -1.37
N TYR A 204 -9.35 -17.66 -0.23
CA TYR A 204 -7.88 -17.62 -0.07
C TYR A 204 -7.35 -18.99 0.33
N MET A 205 -7.34 -19.93 -0.60
CA MET A 205 -6.89 -21.31 -0.38
C MET A 205 -5.60 -21.61 -1.15
N PHE A 206 -4.65 -22.27 -0.46
CA PHE A 206 -3.39 -22.70 -1.05
C PHE A 206 -3.22 -24.22 -0.85
N ARG A 207 -3.12 -24.98 -1.94
CA ARG A 207 -2.95 -26.43 -1.89
C ARG A 207 -1.51 -26.80 -1.51
N ILE A 208 -1.33 -27.55 -0.41
CA ILE A 208 -0.02 -28.08 -0.01
C ILE A 208 0.28 -29.36 -0.80
N ASP A 209 -0.67 -30.29 -0.77
CA ASP A 209 -0.62 -31.60 -1.43
C ASP A 209 -2.05 -32.05 -1.80
N GLY A 210 -2.22 -33.30 -2.24
CA GLY A 210 -3.54 -33.83 -2.61
C GLY A 210 -4.50 -34.02 -1.43
N THR A 211 -4.02 -33.96 -0.19
CA THR A 211 -4.80 -34.26 1.01
C THR A 211 -5.11 -32.99 1.81
N TYR A 212 -4.19 -32.02 1.82
CA TYR A 212 -4.23 -30.85 2.68
C TYR A 212 -4.12 -29.53 1.93
N VAL A 213 -4.89 -28.56 2.40
CA VAL A 213 -5.00 -27.19 1.88
C VAL A 213 -4.91 -26.21 3.03
N VAL A 214 -4.25 -25.07 2.84
CA VAL A 214 -4.21 -23.97 3.81
C VAL A 214 -5.23 -22.92 3.41
N ASP A 215 -6.19 -22.68 4.29
CA ASP A 215 -7.22 -21.66 4.14
C ASP A 215 -6.88 -20.43 4.98
N ALA A 216 -6.62 -19.30 4.31
CA ALA A 216 -6.27 -18.02 4.92
C ALA A 216 -7.44 -17.01 4.92
N THR A 217 -8.66 -17.47 4.60
CA THR A 217 -9.84 -16.61 4.43
C THR A 217 -10.26 -15.97 5.76
N THR A 218 -10.42 -16.78 6.80
CA THR A 218 -10.80 -16.32 8.15
C THR A 218 -9.59 -16.04 9.04
N SER A 219 -8.61 -16.93 9.02
CA SER A 219 -7.41 -16.88 9.84
C SER A 219 -6.19 -17.04 8.96
N GLY A 220 -5.46 -15.95 8.73
CA GLY A 220 -4.24 -15.96 7.92
C GLY A 220 -3.34 -14.77 8.22
N ASN A 221 -2.25 -14.64 7.47
CA ASN A 221 -1.31 -13.52 7.58
C ASN A 221 -1.33 -12.62 6.33
N ALA A 222 -0.38 -11.68 6.24
CA ALA A 222 -0.30 -10.74 5.11
C ALA A 222 -0.02 -11.41 3.75
N ALA A 223 0.45 -12.66 3.72
CA ALA A 223 0.76 -13.37 2.46
C ALA A 223 -0.46 -13.60 1.56
N ARG A 224 -1.68 -13.58 2.12
CA ARG A 224 -2.93 -13.71 1.33
C ARG A 224 -3.17 -12.56 0.36
N PHE A 225 -2.47 -11.43 0.53
CA PHE A 225 -2.58 -10.27 -0.34
C PHE A 225 -1.54 -10.26 -1.47
N ILE A 226 -0.79 -11.35 -1.66
CA ILE A 226 0.14 -11.47 -2.79
C ILE A 226 -0.66 -11.86 -4.04
N ASN A 227 -0.69 -10.96 -5.03
CA ASN A 227 -1.50 -11.14 -6.24
C ASN A 227 -0.84 -12.05 -7.26
N HIS A 228 -1.66 -12.48 -8.23
CA HIS A 228 -1.18 -13.22 -9.39
C HIS A 228 -0.47 -12.32 -10.40
N SER A 229 0.66 -12.80 -10.94
CA SER A 229 1.26 -12.26 -12.17
C SER A 229 1.73 -13.37 -13.11
N CYS A 230 1.59 -13.16 -14.41
CA CYS A 230 2.20 -14.02 -15.45
C CYS A 230 3.71 -13.79 -15.59
N GLU A 231 4.22 -12.65 -15.14
CA GLU A 231 5.66 -12.36 -14.99
C GLU A 231 5.95 -12.07 -13.51
N PRO A 232 5.95 -13.10 -12.66
CA PRO A 232 6.07 -12.92 -11.22
C PRO A 232 7.49 -12.53 -10.80
N ASN A 233 7.59 -11.89 -9.63
CA ASN A 233 8.87 -11.66 -8.94
C ASN A 233 9.10 -12.61 -7.76
N CYS A 234 8.09 -13.36 -7.34
CA CYS A 234 8.17 -14.38 -6.30
C CYS A 234 7.74 -15.77 -6.80
N TYR A 235 8.16 -16.79 -6.07
CA TYR A 235 7.68 -18.16 -6.25
C TYR A 235 7.43 -18.81 -4.89
N SER A 236 6.48 -19.75 -4.85
CA SER A 236 6.14 -20.51 -3.65
C SER A 236 6.83 -21.87 -3.64
N ARG A 237 7.26 -22.34 -2.47
CA ARG A 237 7.70 -23.73 -2.26
C ARG A 237 7.09 -24.32 -1.00
N VAL A 238 6.69 -25.58 -1.09
CA VAL A 238 6.34 -26.39 0.08
C VAL A 238 7.61 -26.98 0.66
N VAL A 239 7.83 -26.73 1.95
CA VAL A 239 8.99 -27.21 2.70
C VAL A 239 8.50 -27.95 3.94
N THR A 240 9.08 -29.11 4.24
CA THR A 240 8.85 -29.81 5.51
C THR A 240 9.84 -29.31 6.56
N ILE A 241 9.33 -28.74 7.65
CA ILE A 241 10.12 -28.22 8.77
C ILE A 241 9.58 -28.85 10.05
N ASP A 242 10.45 -29.53 10.80
CA ASP A 242 10.08 -30.22 12.04
C ASP A 242 8.83 -31.14 11.86
N GLY A 243 8.79 -31.88 10.74
CA GLY A 243 7.70 -32.79 10.38
C GLY A 243 6.44 -32.12 9.79
N ASN A 244 6.36 -30.79 9.79
CA ASN A 244 5.20 -30.05 9.30
C ASN A 244 5.47 -29.43 7.93
N LYS A 245 4.55 -29.61 6.98
CA LYS A 245 4.62 -28.96 5.67
C LYS A 245 4.23 -27.49 5.79
N LYS A 246 5.07 -26.60 5.26
CA LYS A 246 4.92 -25.15 5.27
C LYS A 246 5.03 -24.60 3.86
N ILE A 247 4.21 -23.59 3.53
CA ILE A 247 4.28 -22.89 2.24
C ILE A 247 5.10 -21.62 2.47
N LEU A 248 6.24 -21.52 1.80
CA LEU A 248 7.15 -20.38 1.91
C LEU A 248 7.24 -19.67 0.58
N ILE A 249 7.23 -18.34 0.63
CA ILE A 249 7.39 -17.46 -0.53
C ILE A 249 8.84 -17.00 -0.60
N PHE A 250 9.45 -17.16 -1.77
CA PHE A 250 10.82 -16.76 -2.06
C PHE A 250 10.85 -15.74 -3.18
N ALA A 251 11.82 -14.84 -3.15
CA ALA A 251 12.10 -13.93 -4.26
C ALA A 251 12.77 -14.70 -5.41
N SER A 252 12.23 -14.59 -6.63
CA SER A 252 12.84 -15.17 -7.85
C SER A 252 13.94 -14.28 -8.42
N LYS A 253 13.84 -12.97 -8.20
CA LYS A 253 14.76 -11.93 -8.66
C LYS A 253 14.93 -10.89 -7.54
N SER A 254 15.85 -9.94 -7.72
CA SER A 254 15.93 -8.79 -6.82
C SER A 254 14.65 -7.95 -6.95
N ILE A 255 14.12 -7.51 -5.82
CA ILE A 255 12.88 -6.74 -5.74
C ILE A 255 13.21 -5.42 -5.05
N SER A 256 13.03 -4.34 -5.79
CA SER A 256 13.27 -2.98 -5.29
C SER A 256 12.19 -2.57 -4.31
N ARG A 257 12.52 -1.68 -3.36
CA ARG A 257 11.56 -1.14 -2.40
C ARG A 257 10.35 -0.53 -3.12
N GLY A 258 9.16 -0.74 -2.59
CA GLY A 258 7.91 -0.21 -3.15
C GLY A 258 7.34 -1.03 -4.30
N GLU A 259 7.98 -2.13 -4.72
CA GLU A 259 7.41 -3.04 -5.71
C GLU A 259 6.36 -3.98 -5.10
N GLU A 260 5.35 -4.32 -5.90
CA GLU A 260 4.34 -5.30 -5.54
C GLU A 260 4.90 -6.73 -5.68
N LEU A 261 4.78 -7.53 -4.63
CA LEU A 261 5.10 -8.96 -4.64
C LEU A 261 4.00 -9.72 -5.37
N THR A 262 4.39 -10.59 -6.29
CA THR A 262 3.48 -11.40 -7.12
C THR A 262 4.05 -12.79 -7.38
N TYR A 263 3.17 -13.80 -7.50
CA TYR A 263 3.57 -15.15 -7.92
C TYR A 263 2.54 -15.77 -8.89
N ASP A 264 2.93 -16.85 -9.56
CA ASP A 264 2.02 -17.60 -10.42
C ASP A 264 1.13 -18.53 -9.58
N TYR A 265 -0.19 -18.36 -9.64
CA TYR A 265 -1.15 -19.15 -8.88
C TYR A 265 -1.28 -20.58 -9.39
N LYS A 266 -0.94 -20.82 -10.66
CA LYS A 266 -0.99 -22.14 -11.30
C LYS A 266 -2.36 -22.82 -11.11
N PHE A 267 -3.45 -22.11 -11.38
CA PHE A 267 -4.77 -22.73 -11.37
C PHE A 267 -4.83 -23.88 -12.40
N PRO A 268 -5.54 -24.97 -12.06
CA PRO A 268 -5.78 -26.04 -13.01
C PRO A 268 -6.53 -25.50 -14.22
N LEU A 269 -6.28 -26.08 -15.40
CA LEU A 269 -6.98 -25.69 -16.61
C LEU A 269 -8.43 -26.14 -16.51
N GLU A 270 -9.36 -25.19 -16.57
CA GLU A 270 -10.80 -25.42 -16.52
C GLU A 270 -11.48 -24.73 -17.71
N ASP A 271 -12.69 -25.17 -18.04
CA ASP A 271 -13.47 -24.61 -19.16
C ASP A 271 -13.95 -23.19 -18.84
N GLU A 272 -14.30 -22.93 -17.58
CA GLU A 272 -14.69 -21.61 -17.11
C GLU A 272 -13.46 -20.72 -16.94
N LYS A 273 -13.30 -19.73 -17.83
CA LYS A 273 -12.08 -18.92 -17.89
C LYS A 273 -12.12 -17.73 -16.94
N LEU A 274 -11.14 -17.67 -16.03
CA LEU A 274 -10.92 -16.58 -15.09
C LEU A 274 -10.00 -15.52 -15.70
N PRO A 275 -10.47 -14.29 -15.96
CA PRO A 275 -9.66 -13.25 -16.59
C PRO A 275 -8.50 -12.79 -15.69
N CYS A 276 -7.32 -12.64 -16.29
CA CYS A 276 -6.11 -12.21 -15.60
C CYS A 276 -5.90 -10.70 -15.78
N HIS A 277 -5.80 -9.98 -14.66
CA HIS A 277 -5.61 -8.53 -14.61
C HIS A 277 -4.17 -8.10 -14.24
N CYS A 278 -3.17 -8.99 -14.40
CA CYS A 278 -1.80 -8.71 -13.96
C CYS A 278 -1.08 -7.60 -14.74
N LYS A 279 -1.63 -7.12 -15.86
CA LYS A 279 -1.07 -6.04 -16.71
C LYS A 279 0.34 -6.29 -17.27
N SER A 280 0.87 -7.50 -17.12
CA SER A 280 2.15 -7.89 -17.73
C SER A 280 2.07 -7.90 -19.26
N LYS A 281 3.19 -7.54 -19.92
CA LYS A 281 3.31 -7.58 -21.39
C LYS A 281 3.15 -9.00 -21.94
N ARG A 282 3.50 -10.03 -21.16
CA ARG A 282 3.38 -11.45 -21.51
C ARG A 282 2.24 -12.14 -20.75
N CYS A 283 1.15 -11.41 -20.48
CA CYS A 283 -0.01 -11.95 -19.81
C CYS A 283 -0.69 -13.07 -20.63
N ARG A 284 -1.02 -14.19 -19.96
CA ARG A 284 -1.78 -15.33 -20.53
C ARG A 284 -3.27 -15.01 -20.76
N LYS A 285 -3.73 -13.81 -20.37
CA LYS A 285 -5.12 -13.33 -20.37
C LYS A 285 -6.06 -14.04 -19.41
N TYR A 286 -5.79 -15.30 -19.05
CA TYR A 286 -6.56 -16.08 -18.09
C TYR A 286 -5.65 -16.71 -17.04
N LEU A 287 -6.17 -16.95 -15.84
CA LEU A 287 -5.44 -17.63 -14.77
C LEU A 287 -5.45 -19.17 -14.94
N ASN A 288 -6.43 -19.70 -15.68
CA ASN A 288 -6.70 -21.11 -15.97
C ASN A 288 -6.98 -21.36 -17.47
#